data_AF-A0A7V9FCB8-F1
#
_entry.id   AF-A0A7V9FCB8-F1
#
_cell.length_a   1.000
_cell.length_b   1.000
_cell.length_c   1.000
_cell.angle_alpha   90.00
_cell.angle_beta   90.00
_cell.angle_gamma   90.00
#
_symmetry.space_group_name_H-M   'P 1'
#
loop_
_entity.id
_entity.type
_entity.pdbx_description
1 polymer ?
#
loop_
_entity_poly.entity_id
_entity_poly.type
_entity_poly.pdbx_seq_one_letter_code
_entity_poly.pdbx_strand_id
1 'polypeptide(L)' 'QLSPGRPANDHRTLLAGMFWVVRTGASWRELPEHFGPWQTVQSRYQRWRTAGIWQRILEVLQETEEST' A
#
# COMPACT_ATOMS: atom_id res chain seq x y z
N GLN A 1 -20.56 1.52 -26.56
CA GLN A 1 -20.12 2.22 -25.34
C GLN A 1 -18.93 1.47 -24.77
N LEU A 2 -17.78 2.13 -24.61
CA LEU A 2 -16.65 1.58 -23.86
C LEU A 2 -16.80 2.08 -22.43
N SER A 3 -17.10 1.19 -21.49
CA SER A 3 -17.04 1.52 -20.07
C SER A 3 -15.58 1.89 -19.74
N PRO A 4 -15.30 3.07 -19.15
CA PRO A 4 -13.95 3.36 -18.71
C PRO A 4 -13.57 2.30 -17.67
N GLY A 5 -12.44 1.62 -17.89
CA GLY A 5 -11.90 0.67 -16.92
C GLY A 5 -11.80 1.32 -15.54
N ARG A 6 -12.00 0.54 -14.47
CA ARG A 6 -11.95 1.03 -13.08
C ARG A 6 -10.70 1.92 -12.92
N PRO A 7 -10.84 3.18 -12.46
CA PRO A 7 -9.71 4.07 -12.30
C PRO A 7 -8.64 3.38 -11.46
N ALA A 8 -7.39 3.46 -11.89
CA ALA A 8 -6.28 2.90 -11.15
C ALA A 8 -6.32 3.47 -9.73
N ASN A 9 -6.34 2.61 -8.72
CA ASN A 9 -6.22 3.08 -7.34
C ASN A 9 -4.92 3.88 -7.23
N ASP A 10 -5.02 5.10 -6.74
CA ASP A 10 -3.85 5.95 -6.50
C ASP A 10 -2.83 5.17 -5.65
N HIS A 11 -1.62 5.01 -6.19
CA HIS A 11 -0.54 4.30 -5.51
C HIS A 11 -0.22 4.92 -4.15
N ARG A 12 -0.41 6.25 -4.02
CA ARG A 12 -0.22 6.96 -2.75
C ARG A 12 -1.22 6.49 -1.70
N THR A 13 -2.50 6.38 -2.05
CA THR A 13 -3.55 5.90 -1.13
C THR A 13 -3.32 4.45 -0.71
N LEU A 14 -2.94 3.58 -1.65
CA LEU A 14 -2.61 2.18 -1.33
C LEU A 14 -1.40 2.09 -0.39
N LEU A 15 -0.33 2.81 -0.68
CA LEU A 15 0.87 2.87 0.17
C LEU A 15 0.55 3.41 1.55
N ALA A 16 -0.21 4.51 1.64
CA ALA A 16 -0.63 5.09 2.92
C ALA A 16 -1.44 4.09 3.76
N GLY A 17 -2.34 3.33 3.14
CA GLY A 17 -3.07 2.26 3.82
C GLY A 17 -2.17 1.12 4.31
N MET A 18 -1.19 0.70 3.49
CA MET A 18 -0.20 -0.31 3.91
C MET A 18 0.64 0.19 5.09
N PHE A 19 1.15 1.41 5.03
CA PHE A 19 1.93 2.01 6.12
C PHE A 19 1.12 2.18 7.40
N TRP A 20 -0.16 2.53 7.29
CA TRP A 20 -1.04 2.61 8.45
C TRP A 20 -1.13 1.25 9.16
N VAL A 21 -1.35 0.15 8.43
CA VAL A 21 -1.42 -1.20 9.01
C VAL A 21 -0.07 -1.60 9.63
N VAL A 22 1.04 -1.40 8.90
CA VAL A 22 2.39 -1.75 9.38
C VAL A 22 2.77 -0.97 10.63
N ARG A 23 2.42 0.32 10.70
CA ARG A 23 2.74 1.19 11.85
C ARG A 23 1.86 0.93 13.06
N THR A 24 0.60 0.56 12.86
CA THR A 24 -0.37 0.37 13.96
C THR A 24 -0.45 -1.06 14.46
N GLY A 25 -0.10 -2.05 13.63
CA GLY A 25 -0.31 -3.46 13.93
C GLY A 25 -1.77 -3.91 13.91
N ALA A 26 -2.71 -3.03 13.51
CA ALA A 26 -4.13 -3.33 13.43
C ALA A 26 -4.42 -4.40 12.37
N SER A 27 -5.57 -5.08 12.49
CA SER A 27 -5.98 -6.04 11.47
C SER A 27 -6.32 -5.31 10.16
N TRP A 28 -6.15 -5.99 9.02
CA TRP A 28 -6.55 -5.42 7.72
C TRP A 28 -8.02 -4.99 7.68
N ARG A 29 -8.89 -5.65 8.42
CA ARG A 29 -10.33 -5.33 8.47
C ARG A 29 -10.62 -4.00 9.16
N GLU A 30 -9.68 -3.48 9.94
CA GLU A 30 -9.77 -2.19 10.62
C GLU A 30 -9.16 -1.04 9.82
N LEU A 31 -8.69 -1.32 8.60
CA LEU A 31 -8.16 -0.29 7.71
C LEU A 31 -9.22 0.79 7.47
N PRO A 32 -8.91 2.09 7.71
CA PRO A 32 -9.83 3.17 7.43
C PRO A 32 -10.31 3.19 5.97
N GLU A 33 -11.63 3.38 5.78
CA GLU A 33 -12.27 3.28 4.46
C GLU A 33 -11.74 4.28 3.43
N HIS A 34 -11.17 5.41 3.86
CA HIS A 34 -10.56 6.39 2.97
C HIS A 34 -9.30 5.88 2.25
N PHE A 35 -8.70 4.78 2.70
CA PHE A 35 -7.65 4.07 1.97
C PHE A 35 -8.18 3.10 0.91
N GLY A 36 -9.50 2.98 0.81
CA GLY A 36 -10.19 2.05 -0.08
C GLY A 36 -10.40 0.66 0.54
N PRO A 37 -10.91 -0.30 -0.25
CA PRO A 37 -11.28 -1.62 0.27
C PRO A 37 -10.06 -2.37 0.80
N TRP A 38 -10.12 -2.79 2.07
CA TRP A 38 -9.00 -3.44 2.74
C TRP A 38 -8.47 -4.68 2.02
N GLN A 39 -9.34 -5.44 1.34
CA GLN A 39 -8.95 -6.61 0.55
C GLN A 39 -8.02 -6.21 -0.60
N THR A 40 -8.26 -5.04 -1.20
CA THR A 40 -7.45 -4.53 -2.31
C THR A 40 -6.06 -4.11 -1.81
N VAL A 41 -6.00 -3.41 -0.68
CA VAL A 41 -4.74 -3.00 -0.04
C VAL A 41 -3.95 -4.24 0.39
N GLN A 42 -4.60 -5.18 1.09
CA GLN A 42 -3.98 -6.43 1.53
C GLN A 42 -3.47 -7.26 0.34
N SER A 43 -4.29 -7.47 -0.69
CA SER A 43 -3.88 -8.23 -1.88
C SER A 43 -2.69 -7.58 -2.59
N ARG A 44 -2.67 -6.25 -2.69
CA ARG A 44 -1.52 -5.53 -3.26
C ARG A 44 -0.27 -5.69 -2.40
N TYR A 45 -0.41 -5.51 -1.09
CA TYR A 45 0.67 -5.68 -0.13
C TYR A 45 1.30 -7.06 -0.23
N GLN A 46 0.48 -8.12 -0.24
CA GLN A 46 0.97 -9.49 -0.37
C GLN A 46 1.68 -9.72 -1.70
N ARG A 47 1.12 -9.26 -2.83
CA ARG A 47 1.79 -9.36 -4.13
C ARG A 47 3.14 -8.65 -4.15
N TRP A 48 3.24 -7.48 -3.53
CA TRP A 48 4.49 -6.73 -3.47
C TRP A 48 5.52 -7.38 -2.54
N ARG A 49 5.09 -7.98 -1.43
CA ARG A 49 5.98 -8.77 -0.56
C ARG A 49 6.54 -9.98 -1.27
N THR A 50 5.69 -10.73 -1.98
CA THR A 50 6.12 -11.91 -2.77
C THR A 50 7.06 -11.51 -3.90
N ALA A 51 6.83 -10.35 -4.53
CA ALA A 51 7.67 -9.86 -5.62
C ALA A 51 8.94 -9.12 -5.16
N GLY A 52 9.19 -8.97 -3.84
CA GLY A 52 10.33 -8.20 -3.31
C GLY A 52 10.20 -6.67 -3.45
N ILE A 53 9.09 -6.18 -4.00
CA ILE A 53 8.83 -4.75 -4.22
C ILE A 53 8.70 -4.02 -2.89
N TRP A 54 8.04 -4.63 -1.90
CA TRP A 54 7.83 -4.01 -0.60
C TRP A 54 9.17 -3.73 0.11
N GLN A 55 10.09 -4.68 0.07
CA GLN A 55 11.43 -4.56 0.64
C GLN A 55 12.19 -3.42 -0.03
N ARG A 56 12.18 -3.37 -1.36
CA ARG A 56 12.83 -2.30 -2.13
C ARG A 56 12.26 -0.91 -1.82
N ILE A 57 10.96 -0.80 -1.59
CA ILE A 57 10.34 0.46 -1.17
C ILE A 57 10.89 0.90 0.20
N LEU A 58 11.00 -0.02 1.16
CA LEU A 58 11.53 0.29 2.48
C LEU A 58 13.01 0.68 2.44
N GLU A 59 13.82 -0.01 1.65
CA GLU A 59 15.25 0.31 1.45
C GLU A 59 15.42 1.75 0.96
N VAL A 60 14.72 2.13 -0.11
CA VAL A 60 14.78 3.49 -0.67
C VAL A 60 14.31 4.56 0.32
N LEU A 61 13.30 4.25 1.15
CA LEU A 61 12.80 5.17 2.17
C LEU A 61 13.79 5.35 3.33
N GLN A 62 14.52 4.30 3.71
CA GLN A 62 15.55 4.39 4.75
C GLN A 62 16.76 5.19 4.26
N GLU A 63 17.20 4.98 3.01
CA GLU A 63 18.29 5.74 2.40
C GLU A 63 18.01 7.25 2.33
N THR A 64 16.74 7.63 2.18
CA THR A 64 16.32 9.05 2.13
C THR A 64 16.27 9.71 3.51
N GLU A 65 16.09 8.94 4.60
CA GLU A 65 16.16 9.44 5.98
C GLU A 65 17.61 9.63 6.47
N GLU A 66 18.55 8.78 6.04
CA GLU A 66 19.97 8.87 6.43
C GLU A 66 20.75 9.98 5.70
N SER A 67 20.19 10.51 4.61
CA SER A 67 20.82 11.53 3.77
C SER A 67 20.39 12.98 4.10
N THR A 68 19.57 13.18 5.15
CA THR A 68 19.11 14.49 5.65
C THR A 68 19.65 14.75 7.05
#